data_AF-A0AAN4VMA3-F1
#
_entry.id   AF-A0AAN4VMA3-F1
#
_cell.length_a   1.000
_cell.length_b   1.000
_cell.length_c   1.000
_cell.angle_alpha   90.00
_cell.angle_beta   90.00
_cell.angle_gamma   90.00
#
_symmetry.space_group_name_H-M   'P 1'
#
loop_
_entity.id
_entity.type
_entity.pdbx_description
1 polymer ?
#
loop_
_entity_poly.entity_id
_entity_poly.type
_entity_poly.pdbx_seq_one_letter_code
_entity_poly.pdbx_strand_id
1 'polypeptide(L)'
;MHPFLGIMDVTTASNQRPSSMPPADYGGNIDLRNLTVESTLFLPVQIEGAGLYIGDPNFAQDNGEVSLTALEASLRATLRAQVVPTAEDKRLFGRTDLPFAISHGTLIPMGFSSTLDDALSQSVEHAINMITAMFEMPRQQVYLLLSAAIDFDVTQAVDITKGVHGLIDLSMFQ
;
A
#
# COMPACT_ATOMS: atom_id res chain seq x y z
N MET A 1 -7.35 -19.80 -3.73
CA MET A 1 -7.60 -18.90 -2.58
C MET A 1 -6.27 -18.27 -2.22
N HIS A 2 -6.23 -16.95 -2.08
CA HIS A 2 -5.02 -16.16 -1.82
C HIS A 2 -5.26 -15.40 -0.51
N PRO A 3 -5.01 -16.03 0.66
CA PRO A 3 -5.31 -15.39 1.92
C PRO A 3 -4.31 -14.26 2.23
N PHE A 4 -4.81 -13.20 2.86
CA PHE A 4 -4.04 -12.04 3.28
C PHE A 4 -4.66 -11.39 4.54
N LEU A 5 -4.03 -10.33 5.05
CA LEU A 5 -4.50 -9.55 6.20
C LEU A 5 -4.96 -8.19 5.66
N GLY A 6 -6.25 -7.85 5.82
CA GLY A 6 -6.85 -6.58 5.40
C GLY A 6 -6.31 -5.40 6.21
N ILE A 7 -6.15 -5.59 7.52
CA ILE A 7 -5.59 -4.59 8.43
C ILE A 7 -4.13 -4.86 8.75
N MET A 8 -3.28 -3.91 8.39
CA MET A 8 -1.90 -3.78 8.88
C MET A 8 -1.56 -2.31 9.03
N ASP A 9 -1.22 -1.88 10.25
CA ASP A 9 -1.01 -0.47 10.56
C ASP A 9 0.07 -0.22 11.61
N VAL A 10 0.49 1.04 11.69
CA VAL A 10 1.29 1.58 12.78
C VAL A 10 0.49 2.64 13.55
N THR A 11 0.84 2.82 14.81
CA THR A 11 0.22 3.85 15.64
C THR A 11 0.53 5.25 15.09
N THR A 12 -0.52 6.04 14.90
CA THR A 12 -0.42 7.40 14.37
C THR A 12 0.23 8.36 15.37
N ALA A 13 0.88 9.42 14.89
CA ALA A 13 1.38 10.51 15.75
C ALA A 13 0.26 11.45 16.27
N SER A 14 -0.98 11.26 15.82
CA SER A 14 -2.12 12.06 16.25
C SER A 14 -2.53 11.73 17.69
N ASN A 15 -3.02 12.74 18.42
CA ASN A 15 -3.65 12.55 19.73
C ASN A 15 -5.09 12.00 19.62
N GLN A 16 -5.60 11.82 18.40
CA GLN A 16 -6.90 11.21 18.15
C GLN A 16 -6.77 9.70 18.04
N ARG A 17 -7.84 8.98 18.40
CA ARG A 17 -7.95 7.54 18.17
C ARG A 17 -8.67 7.33 16.84
N PRO A 18 -7.97 7.00 15.75
CA PRO A 18 -8.63 6.74 14.48
C PRO A 18 -9.55 5.51 14.58
N SER A 19 -10.58 5.48 13.75
CA SER A 19 -11.34 4.26 13.48
C SER A 19 -10.43 3.26 12.77
N SER A 20 -10.64 1.96 12.99
CA SER A 20 -9.94 0.92 12.22
C SER A 20 -10.48 0.75 10.80
N MET A 21 -11.60 1.41 10.45
CA MET A 21 -12.23 1.28 9.13
C MET A 21 -11.45 1.97 8.01
N PRO A 22 -11.16 3.29 8.02
CA PRO A 22 -10.50 3.91 6.88
C PRO A 22 -9.00 3.63 6.87
N PRO A 23 -8.42 3.20 5.72
CA PRO A 23 -6.97 3.28 5.55
C PRO A 23 -6.51 4.73 5.42
N ALA A 24 -5.22 4.96 5.72
CA ALA A 24 -4.55 6.25 5.64
C ALA A 24 -3.02 6.09 5.53
N ASP A 25 -2.28 7.17 5.79
CA ASP A 25 -0.81 7.22 5.75
C ASP A 25 -0.11 6.25 6.72
N TYR A 26 -0.78 5.81 7.77
CA TYR A 26 -0.29 4.82 8.74
C TYR A 26 -0.64 3.36 8.38
N GLY A 27 -1.26 3.11 7.24
CA GLY A 27 -1.83 1.80 6.88
C GLY A 27 -3.32 1.75 7.21
N GLY A 28 -3.74 0.73 7.96
CA GLY A 28 -5.14 0.55 8.39
C GLY A 28 -5.81 -0.58 7.61
N ASN A 29 -7.11 -0.45 7.33
CA ASN A 29 -7.89 -1.36 6.48
C ASN A 29 -7.52 -1.17 5.00
N ILE A 30 -6.34 -1.68 4.61
CA ILE A 30 -5.79 -1.44 3.28
C ILE A 30 -6.52 -2.28 2.25
N ASP A 31 -6.83 -3.53 2.62
CA ASP A 31 -7.60 -4.45 1.79
C ASP A 31 -7.01 -4.76 0.41
N LEU A 32 -5.67 -4.74 0.36
CA LEU A 32 -4.90 -5.08 -0.82
C LEU A 32 -4.70 -6.59 -0.93
N ARG A 33 -5.48 -7.22 -1.82
CA ARG A 33 -5.41 -8.66 -2.15
C ARG A 33 -4.02 -9.19 -2.52
N ASN A 34 -3.12 -8.31 -2.98
CA ASN A 34 -1.76 -8.66 -3.37
C ASN A 34 -0.84 -8.94 -2.16
N LEU A 35 -1.24 -8.58 -0.93
CA LEU A 35 -0.49 -8.79 0.32
C LEU A 35 -0.50 -10.24 0.81
N THR A 36 -0.16 -11.15 -0.08
CA THR A 36 -0.09 -12.59 0.18
C THR A 36 1.28 -13.00 0.75
N VAL A 37 1.46 -14.29 1.04
CA VAL A 37 2.77 -14.85 1.45
C VAL A 37 3.87 -14.40 0.47
N GLU A 38 5.05 -14.06 1.00
CA GLU A 38 6.18 -13.46 0.28
C GLU A 38 6.01 -11.99 -0.15
N SER A 39 4.93 -11.32 0.28
CA SER A 39 4.80 -9.87 0.16
C SER A 39 5.45 -9.14 1.34
N THR A 40 5.95 -7.93 1.08
CA THR A 40 6.43 -6.99 2.10
C THR A 40 5.64 -5.70 1.99
N LEU A 41 4.97 -5.31 3.08
CA LEU A 41 4.31 -4.01 3.23
C LEU A 41 5.26 -3.04 3.94
N PHE A 42 5.38 -1.83 3.43
CA PHE A 42 6.14 -0.74 4.04
C PHE A 42 5.16 0.29 4.61
N LEU A 43 5.32 0.59 5.90
CA LEU A 43 4.47 1.53 6.63
C LEU A 43 5.34 2.67 7.20
N PRO A 44 4.96 3.95 6.97
CA PRO A 44 5.66 5.10 7.54
C PRO A 44 5.53 5.13 9.07
N VAL A 45 6.62 4.87 9.78
CA VAL A 45 6.64 4.92 11.26
C VAL A 45 6.43 6.36 11.74
N GLN A 46 5.35 6.60 12.51
CA GLN A 46 4.98 7.95 12.98
C GLN A 46 5.38 8.22 14.44
N ILE A 47 5.52 7.18 15.26
CA ILE A 47 5.94 7.29 16.67
C ILE A 47 7.05 6.30 17.01
N GLU A 48 7.78 6.57 18.09
CA GLU A 48 8.77 5.63 18.62
C GLU A 48 8.13 4.27 18.94
N GLY A 49 8.79 3.20 18.52
CA GLY A 49 8.27 1.83 18.67
C GLY A 49 7.23 1.41 17.64
N ALA A 50 6.81 2.31 16.74
CA ALA A 50 5.82 2.12 15.67
C ALA A 50 4.40 1.74 16.13
N GLY A 51 4.25 0.84 17.11
CA GLY A 51 2.96 0.35 17.56
C GLY A 51 2.21 -0.41 16.47
N LEU A 52 2.86 -1.44 15.91
CA LEU A 52 2.33 -2.30 14.85
C LEU A 52 1.08 -3.06 15.31
N TYR A 53 -0.01 -2.96 14.55
CA TYR A 53 -1.24 -3.75 14.71
C TYR A 53 -1.62 -4.45 13.40
N ILE A 54 -2.24 -5.63 13.55
CA ILE A 54 -2.55 -6.53 12.45
C ILE A 54 -3.88 -7.23 12.73
N GLY A 55 -4.77 -7.27 11.75
CA GLY A 55 -6.09 -7.86 11.88
C GLY A 55 -6.74 -8.15 10.53
N ASP A 56 -8.06 -8.36 10.58
CA ASP A 56 -8.93 -8.53 9.42
C ASP A 56 -8.48 -9.62 8.42
N PRO A 57 -8.46 -10.90 8.84
CA PRO A 57 -7.94 -11.97 8.03
C PRO A 57 -8.91 -12.41 6.92
N ASN A 58 -8.45 -12.27 5.68
CA ASN A 58 -9.21 -12.51 4.48
C ASN A 58 -8.78 -13.80 3.76
N PHE A 59 -9.71 -14.73 3.50
CA PHE A 59 -9.43 -15.95 2.71
C PHE A 59 -9.56 -15.71 1.20
N ALA A 60 -10.44 -14.78 0.82
CA ALA A 60 -10.65 -14.37 -0.56
C ALA A 60 -11.28 -12.98 -0.61
N GLN A 61 -10.61 -12.07 -1.29
CA GLN A 61 -11.08 -10.75 -1.70
C GLN A 61 -10.62 -10.52 -3.13
N ASP A 62 -11.35 -9.67 -3.85
CA ASP A 62 -10.86 -9.12 -5.10
C ASP A 62 -10.97 -7.59 -5.11
N ASN A 63 -10.38 -6.98 -6.14
CA ASN A 63 -10.33 -5.54 -6.32
C ASN A 63 -11.73 -4.91 -6.16
N GLY A 64 -11.83 -3.93 -5.25
CA GLY A 64 -13.02 -3.13 -5.00
C GLY A 64 -13.84 -3.52 -3.78
N GLU A 65 -13.72 -4.76 -3.28
CA GLU A 65 -14.44 -5.24 -2.08
C GLU A 65 -15.93 -4.83 -2.03
N VAL A 66 -16.61 -4.97 -3.17
CA VAL A 66 -17.87 -4.26 -3.44
C VAL A 66 -19.04 -4.64 -2.52
N SER A 67 -18.93 -5.75 -1.78
CA SER A 67 -19.91 -6.22 -0.81
C SER A 67 -19.62 -5.80 0.63
N LEU A 68 -18.74 -4.82 0.84
CA LEU A 68 -18.29 -4.30 2.16
C LEU A 68 -17.38 -5.26 2.95
N THR A 69 -17.35 -6.54 2.58
CA THR A 69 -16.59 -7.57 3.27
C THR A 69 -16.08 -8.57 2.24
N ALA A 70 -14.99 -9.23 2.58
CA ALA A 70 -14.49 -10.39 1.86
C ALA A 70 -14.94 -11.71 2.50
N LEU A 71 -14.32 -12.82 2.07
CA LEU A 71 -14.48 -14.10 2.75
C LEU A 71 -13.65 -14.10 4.04
N GLU A 72 -14.24 -13.53 5.09
CA GLU A 72 -13.61 -13.35 6.40
C GLU A 72 -13.55 -14.65 7.21
N ALA A 73 -12.37 -15.01 7.70
CA ALA A 73 -12.22 -16.07 8.69
C ALA A 73 -10.87 -15.97 9.41
N SER A 74 -10.84 -16.38 10.68
CA SER A 74 -9.61 -16.32 11.48
C SER A 74 -8.43 -17.04 10.81
N LEU A 75 -7.31 -16.33 10.70
CA LEU A 75 -6.06 -16.83 10.14
C LEU A 75 -4.94 -16.73 11.18
N ARG A 76 -3.95 -17.61 11.07
CA ARG A 76 -2.68 -17.49 11.78
C ARG A 76 -1.59 -17.14 10.79
N ALA A 77 -1.05 -15.94 10.88
CA ALA A 77 0.09 -15.48 10.08
C ALA A 77 1.40 -15.56 10.88
N THR A 78 2.51 -15.79 10.18
CA THR A 78 3.87 -15.57 10.71
C THR A 78 4.48 -14.42 9.93
N LEU A 79 4.94 -13.40 10.65
CA LEU A 79 5.42 -12.16 10.06
C LEU A 79 6.80 -11.81 10.59
N ARG A 80 7.56 -11.08 9.79
CA ARG A 80 8.83 -10.48 10.20
C ARG A 80 8.68 -8.96 10.11
N ALA A 81 8.85 -8.28 11.24
CA ALA A 81 8.91 -6.82 11.28
C ALA A 81 10.37 -6.37 11.35
N GLN A 82 10.71 -5.37 10.56
CA GLN A 82 12.03 -4.71 10.56
C GLN A 82 11.82 -3.20 10.43
N VAL A 83 12.62 -2.42 11.15
CA VAL A 83 12.64 -0.97 10.99
C VAL A 83 13.64 -0.63 9.89
N VAL A 84 13.18 0.09 8.86
CA VAL A 84 14.04 0.66 7.83
C VAL A 84 14.48 2.05 8.31
N PRO A 85 15.79 2.31 8.49
CA PRO A 85 16.26 3.64 8.88
C PRO A 85 15.89 4.70 7.84
N THR A 86 15.55 5.91 8.28
CA THR A 86 15.15 7.02 7.37
C THR A 86 16.18 7.32 6.27
N ALA A 87 17.47 7.20 6.57
CA ALA A 87 18.53 7.40 5.57
C ALA A 87 18.51 6.31 4.49
N GLU A 88 18.16 5.08 4.86
CA GLU A 88 18.04 3.95 3.94
C GLU A 88 16.75 4.03 3.13
N ASP A 89 15.61 4.35 3.75
CA ASP A 89 14.34 4.62 3.05
C ASP A 89 14.53 5.71 1.98
N LYS A 90 15.14 6.84 2.35
CA LYS A 90 15.44 7.92 1.40
C LYS A 90 16.31 7.45 0.24
N ARG A 91 17.31 6.60 0.51
CA ARG A 91 18.22 6.08 -0.51
C ARG A 91 17.54 5.06 -1.43
N LEU A 92 16.69 4.21 -0.88
CA LEU A 92 16.06 3.11 -1.62
C LEU A 92 14.80 3.55 -2.36
N PHE A 93 13.97 4.38 -1.75
CA PHE A 93 12.61 4.68 -2.23
C PHE A 93 12.33 6.18 -2.42
N GLY A 94 13.31 7.04 -2.16
CA GLY A 94 13.14 8.50 -2.27
C GLY A 94 12.44 9.15 -1.08
N ARG A 95 12.20 8.38 -0.01
CA ARG A 95 11.31 8.67 1.12
C ARG A 95 9.85 8.71 0.70
N THR A 96 9.02 7.96 1.41
CA THR A 96 7.57 7.97 1.22
C THR A 96 6.84 8.12 2.55
N ASP A 97 5.82 8.98 2.53
CA ASP A 97 4.91 9.20 3.65
C ASP A 97 3.59 8.44 3.44
N LEU A 98 3.50 7.52 2.47
CA LEU A 98 2.34 6.67 2.20
C LEU A 98 2.71 5.17 2.20
N PRO A 99 1.77 4.28 2.55
CA PRO A 99 1.97 2.85 2.42
C PRO A 99 2.24 2.41 0.98
N PHE A 100 3.15 1.46 0.81
CA PHE A 100 3.37 0.74 -0.44
C PHE A 100 3.79 -0.68 -0.16
N ALA A 101 3.69 -1.56 -1.15
CA ALA A 101 4.13 -2.94 -1.02
C ALA A 101 5.09 -3.36 -2.13
N ILE A 102 5.90 -4.37 -1.84
CA ILE A 102 6.60 -5.15 -2.85
C ILE A 102 6.12 -6.59 -2.71
N SER A 103 5.55 -7.14 -3.77
CA SER A 103 5.02 -8.51 -3.80
C SER A 103 5.47 -9.18 -5.08
N HIS A 104 6.18 -10.31 -4.98
CA HIS A 104 6.59 -11.13 -6.12
C HIS A 104 7.33 -10.37 -7.24
N GLY A 105 8.14 -9.36 -6.88
CA GLY A 105 8.87 -8.52 -7.85
C GLY A 105 8.06 -7.32 -8.39
N THR A 106 6.80 -7.17 -7.99
CA THR A 106 5.96 -6.02 -8.31
C THR A 106 6.00 -4.99 -7.20
N LEU A 107 6.32 -3.74 -7.55
CA LEU A 107 6.13 -2.58 -6.69
C LEU A 107 4.67 -2.10 -6.78
N ILE A 108 4.06 -1.86 -5.62
CA ILE A 108 2.64 -1.55 -5.47
C ILE A 108 2.47 -0.24 -4.68
N PRO A 109 2.58 0.93 -5.33
CA PRO A 109 2.29 2.22 -4.70
C PRO A 109 0.79 2.39 -4.49
N MET A 110 0.39 2.87 -3.32
CA MET A 110 -1.02 3.01 -2.94
C MET A 110 -1.42 4.48 -2.82
N GLY A 111 -2.67 4.77 -3.14
CA GLY A 111 -3.33 6.04 -2.89
C GLY A 111 -4.66 5.83 -2.17
N PHE A 112 -4.96 6.73 -1.24
CA PHE A 112 -6.13 6.69 -0.37
C PHE A 112 -6.80 8.05 -0.35
N SER A 113 -8.09 8.11 -0.68
CA SER A 113 -8.84 9.37 -0.65
C SER A 113 -10.35 9.17 -0.48
N SER A 114 -11.07 10.27 -0.25
CA SER A 114 -12.54 10.27 -0.23
C SER A 114 -13.20 10.02 -1.59
N THR A 115 -12.45 10.03 -2.69
CA THR A 115 -12.94 9.69 -4.04
C THR A 115 -11.95 8.74 -4.74
N LEU A 116 -12.42 7.95 -5.70
CA LEU A 116 -11.54 7.10 -6.50
C LEU A 116 -10.60 7.92 -7.42
N ASP A 117 -11.08 9.04 -7.96
CA ASP A 117 -10.30 9.92 -8.83
C ASP A 117 -9.09 10.52 -8.09
N ASP A 118 -9.29 10.98 -6.85
CA ASP A 118 -8.21 11.49 -6.02
C ASP A 118 -7.29 10.37 -5.53
N ALA A 119 -7.83 9.19 -5.21
CA ALA A 119 -7.02 8.03 -4.81
C ALA A 119 -6.11 7.56 -5.96
N LEU A 120 -6.64 7.52 -7.19
CA LEU A 120 -5.85 7.25 -8.40
C LEU A 120 -4.77 8.31 -8.59
N SER A 121 -5.13 9.60 -8.49
CA SER A 121 -4.16 10.69 -8.63
C SER A 121 -3.03 10.58 -7.61
N GLN A 122 -3.35 10.24 -6.36
CA GLN A 122 -2.35 10.02 -5.31
C GLN A 122 -1.49 8.79 -5.58
N SER A 123 -2.08 7.67 -6.04
CA SER A 123 -1.34 6.45 -6.38
C SER A 123 -0.35 6.68 -7.54
N VAL A 124 -0.77 7.43 -8.57
CA VAL A 124 0.08 7.83 -9.71
C VAL A 124 1.23 8.73 -9.24
N GLU A 125 0.95 9.75 -8.45
CA GLU A 125 1.98 10.63 -7.90
C GLU A 125 2.98 9.88 -7.01
N HIS A 126 2.48 8.96 -6.19
CA HIS A 126 3.28 8.08 -5.37
C HIS A 126 4.21 7.21 -6.25
N ALA A 127 3.67 6.55 -7.28
CA ALA A 127 4.44 5.79 -8.25
C ALA A 127 5.54 6.63 -8.93
N ILE A 128 5.21 7.84 -9.38
CA ILE A 128 6.17 8.73 -10.04
C ILE A 128 7.33 9.07 -9.12
N ASN A 129 7.04 9.44 -7.87
CA ASN A 129 8.06 9.78 -6.89
C ASN A 129 9.00 8.60 -6.63
N MET A 130 8.44 7.40 -6.42
CA MET A 130 9.22 6.19 -6.16
C MET A 130 10.10 5.80 -7.34
N ILE A 131 9.55 5.71 -8.55
CA ILE A 131 10.32 5.31 -9.74
C ILE A 131 11.38 6.35 -10.10
N THR A 132 11.06 7.64 -9.98
CA THR A 132 12.05 8.72 -10.17
C THR A 132 13.23 8.57 -9.20
N ALA A 133 12.96 8.24 -7.94
CA ALA A 133 13.99 8.09 -6.93
C ALA A 133 14.79 6.77 -7.06
N MET A 134 14.11 5.67 -7.37
CA MET A 134 14.72 4.34 -7.49
C MET A 134 15.60 4.20 -8.73
N PHE A 135 15.20 4.83 -9.84
CA PHE A 135 15.81 4.60 -11.16
C PHE A 135 16.35 5.87 -11.83
N GLU A 136 16.36 7.00 -11.11
CA GLU A 136 16.84 8.31 -11.60
C GLU A 136 16.18 8.76 -12.91
N MET A 137 14.95 8.29 -13.16
CA MET A 137 14.20 8.59 -14.39
C MET A 137 13.50 9.95 -14.32
N PRO A 138 13.52 10.76 -15.39
CA PRO A 138 12.76 12.02 -15.43
C PRO A 138 11.26 11.79 -15.22
N ARG A 139 10.61 12.56 -14.33
CA ARG A 139 9.16 12.46 -14.03
C ARG A 139 8.27 12.32 -15.26
N GLN A 140 8.56 13.09 -16.31
CA GLN A 140 7.77 13.08 -17.56
C GLN A 140 7.82 11.72 -18.27
N GLN A 141 8.98 11.06 -18.26
CA GLN A 141 9.13 9.72 -18.85
C GLN A 141 8.42 8.67 -17.99
N VAL A 142 8.52 8.79 -16.67
CA VAL A 142 7.79 7.92 -15.75
C VAL A 142 6.28 8.06 -15.97
N TYR A 143 5.76 9.28 -16.06
CA TYR A 143 4.32 9.50 -16.32
C TYR A 143 3.85 8.81 -17.60
N LEU A 144 4.61 8.93 -18.69
CA LEU A 144 4.31 8.27 -19.96
C LEU A 144 4.36 6.74 -19.83
N LEU A 145 5.34 6.21 -19.11
CA LEU A 145 5.45 4.78 -18.82
C LEU A 145 4.24 4.27 -18.03
N LEU A 146 3.86 4.96 -16.94
CA LEU A 146 2.72 4.61 -16.12
C LEU A 146 1.44 4.53 -16.97
N SER A 147 1.21 5.53 -17.82
CA SER A 147 0.04 5.55 -18.71
C SER A 147 0.05 4.45 -19.78
N ALA A 148 1.22 3.99 -20.21
CA ALA A 148 1.35 3.08 -21.34
C ALA A 148 1.42 1.60 -20.93
N ALA A 149 1.87 1.31 -19.71
CA ALA A 149 2.29 -0.04 -19.34
C ALA A 149 1.93 -0.47 -17.91
N ILE A 150 1.30 0.39 -17.09
CA ILE A 150 0.99 0.09 -15.69
C ILE A 150 -0.51 0.07 -15.47
N ASP A 151 -0.98 -1.03 -14.88
CA ASP A 151 -2.37 -1.16 -14.43
C ASP A 151 -2.55 -0.44 -13.09
N PHE A 152 -3.64 0.32 -12.98
CA PHE A 152 -4.11 0.92 -11.73
C PHE A 152 -5.49 0.36 -11.38
N ASP A 153 -5.54 -0.34 -10.26
CA ASP A 153 -6.71 -1.07 -9.81
C ASP A 153 -7.32 -0.44 -8.56
N VAL A 154 -8.64 -0.55 -8.43
CA VAL A 154 -9.34 -0.19 -7.19
C VAL A 154 -9.02 -1.25 -6.13
N THR A 155 -8.38 -0.84 -5.04
CA THR A 155 -8.07 -1.73 -3.90
C THR A 155 -9.35 -2.13 -3.20
N GLN A 156 -10.05 -1.13 -2.67
CA GLN A 156 -11.39 -1.23 -2.07
C GLN A 156 -12.14 0.10 -2.29
N ALA A 157 -13.47 0.06 -2.22
CA ALA A 157 -14.33 1.23 -2.37
C ALA A 157 -15.34 1.44 -1.23
N VAL A 158 -15.16 0.75 -0.09
CA VAL A 158 -16.19 0.57 0.94
C VAL A 158 -15.84 1.16 2.32
N ASP A 159 -14.58 1.53 2.55
CA ASP A 159 -14.06 1.85 3.89
C ASP A 159 -14.13 3.31 4.32
N ILE A 160 -15.09 4.08 3.77
CA ILE A 160 -15.15 5.56 3.87
C ILE A 160 -14.03 6.22 3.05
N THR A 161 -12.78 5.81 3.23
CA THR A 161 -11.65 6.11 2.35
C THR A 161 -11.57 5.03 1.28
N LYS A 162 -11.34 5.42 0.02
CA LYS A 162 -11.23 4.52 -1.13
C LYS A 162 -9.77 4.34 -1.48
N GLY A 163 -9.40 3.14 -1.90
CA GLY A 163 -8.04 2.77 -2.26
C GLY A 163 -7.87 2.54 -3.76
N VAL A 164 -6.77 3.03 -4.32
CA VAL A 164 -6.29 2.65 -5.66
C VAL A 164 -4.80 2.30 -5.56
N HIS A 165 -4.36 1.28 -6.30
CA HIS A 165 -2.97 0.86 -6.33
C HIS A 165 -2.48 0.62 -7.75
N GLY A 166 -1.20 0.90 -8.00
CA GLY A 166 -0.53 0.57 -9.26
C GLY A 166 0.19 -0.77 -9.18
N LEU A 167 0.31 -1.50 -10.29
CA LEU A 167 1.07 -2.76 -10.38
C LEU A 167 2.29 -2.58 -11.29
N ILE A 168 3.47 -2.36 -10.70
CA ILE A 168 4.70 -2.04 -11.44
C ILE A 168 5.69 -3.20 -11.35
N ASP A 169 5.87 -3.96 -12.43
CA ASP A 169 6.89 -5.01 -12.49
C ASP A 169 8.30 -4.39 -12.51
N LEU A 170 9.10 -4.67 -11.46
CA LEU A 170 10.44 -4.11 -11.33
C LEU A 170 11.43 -4.66 -12.38
N SER A 171 11.12 -5.77 -13.06
CA SER A 171 11.94 -6.29 -14.15
C SER A 171 11.96 -5.37 -15.37
N MET A 172 11.01 -4.44 -15.48
CA MET A 172 10.97 -3.43 -16.55
C MET A 172 12.13 -2.43 -16.50
N PHE A 173 12.85 -2.35 -15.37
CA PHE A 173 13.92 -1.38 -15.12
C PHE A 173 15.31 -2.03 -14.96
N GLN A 174 15.44 -3.31 -15.31
CA GLN A 174 16.70 -4.07 -15.26
C GLN A 174 17.54 -3.96 -16.53
#